data_AF-A0A8T6NTG5-F1
#
_entry.id   AF-A0A8T6NTG5-F1
#
_cell.length_a   1.000
_cell.length_b   1.000
_cell.length_c   1.000
_cell.angle_alpha   90.00
_cell.angle_beta   90.00
_cell.angle_gamma   90.00
#
_symmetry.space_group_name_H-M   'P 1'
#
loop_
_entity.id
_entity.type
_entity.pdbx_description
1 polymer ?
#
loop_
_entity_poly.entity_id
_entity_poly.type
_entity_poly.pdbx_seq_one_letter_code
_entity_poly.pdbx_strand_id
1 'polypeptide(L)'
;MVNQQAEAQLRQQILDVLADFDELTVQTNVPLRHAGVLADVLARTTNKLIVIEGAVIADAETLQMAINKAQHVRRATGAQSVIVVVDAIPDDAGELPAGTVYTTDTLAEAVTDILAQPVFRGSADVGADEDASIVYVAMPYRLGFDEAYYLGVVDAAIKAGLVVDRPLRSLDLEDDADIVAESVANCTGVVIDHSGSDDMVKAQQAIVNETDKPVVNITRDDPPEELDDVITYSLNKVDALRDRLVDAFKAMLA
;
A
#
# COMPACT_ATOMS: atom_id res chain seq x y z
N MET A 1 -29.22 13.40 8.29
CA MET A 1 -28.07 13.65 9.17
C MET A 1 -27.32 12.35 9.25
N VAL A 2 -26.11 12.29 8.70
CA VAL A 2 -25.23 11.13 8.91
C VAL A 2 -25.05 10.97 10.42
N ASN A 3 -25.23 9.76 10.93
CA ASN A 3 -25.25 9.48 12.36
C ASN A 3 -23.81 9.51 12.91
N GLN A 4 -23.22 10.71 12.99
CA GLN A 4 -21.85 10.95 13.45
C GLN A 4 -21.58 10.35 14.83
N GLN A 5 -22.62 10.24 15.66
CA GLN A 5 -22.53 9.59 16.97
C GLN A 5 -22.39 8.07 16.83
N ALA A 6 -23.13 7.43 15.93
CA ALA A 6 -22.96 6.00 15.64
C ALA A 6 -21.63 5.70 14.97
N GLU A 7 -21.16 6.54 14.04
CA GLU A 7 -19.83 6.37 13.42
C GLU A 7 -18.71 6.50 14.45
N ALA A 8 -18.79 7.47 15.36
CA ALA A 8 -17.83 7.62 16.44
C ALA A 8 -17.87 6.43 17.42
N GLN A 9 -19.05 5.92 17.72
CA GLN A 9 -19.24 4.75 18.58
C GLN A 9 -18.65 3.49 17.93
N LEU A 10 -18.95 3.25 16.66
CA LEU A 10 -18.42 2.13 15.90
C LEU A 10 -16.88 2.19 15.83
N ARG A 11 -16.33 3.37 15.57
CA ARG A 11 -14.87 3.56 15.58
C ARG A 11 -14.26 3.26 16.95
N GLN A 12 -14.90 3.68 18.04
CA GLN A 12 -14.41 3.37 19.39
C GLN A 12 -14.42 1.86 19.63
N GLN A 13 -15.48 1.15 19.24
CA GLN A 13 -15.57 -0.31 19.36
C GLN A 13 -14.46 -1.02 18.57
N ILE A 14 -14.15 -0.55 17.36
CA ILE A 14 -13.01 -1.06 16.57
C ILE A 14 -11.71 -0.88 17.35
N LEU A 15 -11.46 0.31 17.91
CA LEU A 15 -10.25 0.59 18.66
C LEU A 15 -10.12 -0.24 19.93
N ASP A 16 -11.23 -0.46 20.64
CA ASP A 16 -11.27 -1.28 21.84
C ASP A 16 -10.88 -2.73 21.51
N VAL A 17 -11.36 -3.28 20.40
CA VAL A 17 -10.95 -4.63 19.93
C VAL A 17 -9.48 -4.67 19.53
N LEU A 18 -9.00 -3.66 18.81
CA LEU A 18 -7.59 -3.64 18.36
C LEU A 18 -6.60 -3.44 19.50
N ALA A 19 -7.04 -2.86 20.63
CA ALA A 19 -6.20 -2.67 21.82
C ALA A 19 -5.78 -3.99 22.49
N ASP A 20 -6.51 -5.09 22.24
CA ASP A 20 -6.16 -6.42 22.74
C ASP A 20 -5.00 -7.08 21.97
N PHE A 21 -4.53 -6.46 20.88
CA PHE A 21 -3.44 -6.95 20.04
C PHE A 21 -2.16 -6.14 20.27
N ASP A 22 -1.31 -6.61 21.18
CA ASP A 22 -0.06 -5.94 21.59
C ASP A 22 0.91 -5.66 20.41
N GLU A 23 0.83 -6.43 19.33
CA GLU A 23 1.69 -6.29 18.15
C GLU A 23 1.21 -5.24 17.14
N LEU A 24 0.02 -4.65 17.33
CA LEU A 24 -0.54 -3.65 16.43
C LEU A 24 -0.19 -2.23 16.87
N THR A 25 0.41 -1.47 15.96
CA THR A 25 0.41 -0.01 16.00
C THR A 25 -0.81 0.51 15.24
N VAL A 26 -1.67 1.26 15.91
CA VAL A 26 -2.94 1.74 15.35
C VAL A 26 -2.92 3.25 15.15
N GLN A 27 -3.37 3.70 13.98
CA GLN A 27 -3.58 5.10 13.63
C GLN A 27 -5.03 5.31 13.16
N THR A 28 -5.60 6.48 13.44
CA THR A 28 -6.99 6.80 13.06
C THR A 28 -7.09 8.06 12.23
N ASN A 29 -8.14 8.13 11.42
CA ASN A 29 -8.44 9.27 10.54
C ASN A 29 -7.25 9.68 9.69
N VAL A 30 -6.55 8.71 9.11
CA VAL A 30 -5.32 8.95 8.38
C VAL A 30 -5.68 9.57 7.03
N PRO A 31 -5.34 10.86 6.80
CA PRO A 31 -5.73 11.53 5.57
C PRO A 31 -4.84 11.03 4.43
N LEU A 32 -5.42 10.29 3.49
CA LEU A 32 -4.74 9.90 2.25
C LEU A 32 -4.94 11.02 1.23
N ARG A 33 -4.27 12.15 1.48
CA ARG A 33 -4.45 13.44 0.77
C ARG A 33 -4.39 13.33 -0.75
N HIS A 34 -3.77 12.29 -1.28
CA HIS A 34 -3.59 12.06 -2.72
C HIS A 34 -4.62 11.10 -3.34
N ALA A 35 -5.29 10.29 -2.53
CA ALA A 35 -6.38 9.43 -2.96
C ALA A 35 -7.77 10.09 -2.76
N GLY A 36 -7.81 11.31 -2.21
CA GLY A 36 -9.06 12.02 -1.92
C GLY A 36 -9.94 11.32 -0.89
N VAL A 37 -9.38 10.35 -0.15
CA VAL A 37 -10.07 9.53 0.84
C VAL A 37 -9.37 9.59 2.18
N LEU A 38 -10.10 9.25 3.23
CA LEU A 38 -9.60 9.17 4.59
C LEU A 38 -9.77 7.72 5.05
N ALA A 39 -8.66 7.10 5.44
CA ALA A 39 -8.69 5.79 6.07
C ALA A 39 -9.16 5.96 7.51
N ASP A 40 -10.18 5.21 7.90
CA ASP A 40 -10.74 5.33 9.24
C ASP A 40 -9.75 4.83 10.29
N VAL A 41 -9.20 3.64 10.08
CA VAL A 41 -8.19 3.03 10.93
C VAL A 41 -7.13 2.32 10.08
N LEU A 42 -5.86 2.57 10.38
CA LEU A 42 -4.73 1.78 9.88
C LEU A 42 -4.13 1.03 11.06
N ALA A 43 -4.11 -0.30 10.99
CA ALA A 43 -3.47 -1.16 11.96
C ALA A 43 -2.24 -1.81 11.33
N ARG A 44 -1.11 -1.77 12.01
CA ARG A 44 0.19 -2.17 11.46
C ARG A 44 0.95 -3.06 12.43
N THR A 45 1.43 -4.20 11.95
CA THR A 45 2.53 -4.95 12.60
C THR A 45 3.85 -4.62 11.91
N THR A 46 4.95 -5.20 12.39
CA THR A 46 6.25 -5.12 11.70
C THR A 46 6.16 -5.48 10.21
N ASN A 47 5.28 -6.41 9.85
CA ASN A 47 5.26 -7.05 8.53
C ASN A 47 3.91 -6.97 7.80
N LYS A 48 2.88 -6.36 8.40
CA LYS A 48 1.54 -6.27 7.82
C LYS A 48 0.94 -4.89 8.03
N LEU A 49 0.26 -4.41 7.00
CA LEU A 49 -0.62 -3.25 7.04
C LEU A 49 -2.05 -3.73 6.78
N ILE A 50 -2.93 -3.40 7.71
CA ILE A 50 -4.35 -3.71 7.66
C ILE A 50 -5.09 -2.36 7.58
N VAL A 51 -5.90 -2.21 6.54
CA VAL A 51 -6.85 -1.10 6.43
C VAL A 51 -8.16 -1.54 7.07
N ILE A 52 -8.70 -0.74 7.97
CA ILE A 52 -9.97 -1.02 8.63
C ILE A 52 -10.89 0.19 8.43
N GLU A 53 -11.95 0.00 7.65
CA GLU A 53 -12.97 1.01 7.35
C GLU A 53 -14.23 0.73 8.17
N GLY A 54 -14.64 1.70 9.00
CA GLY A 54 -15.88 1.59 9.77
C GLY A 54 -17.04 2.24 9.03
N ALA A 55 -18.17 1.56 8.88
CA ALA A 55 -19.34 2.12 8.21
C ALA A 55 -20.64 1.76 8.93
N VAL A 56 -21.49 2.76 9.18
CA VAL A 56 -22.85 2.57 9.68
C VAL A 56 -23.76 2.35 8.48
N ILE A 57 -24.30 1.15 8.32
CA ILE A 57 -24.96 0.70 7.09
C ILE A 57 -26.47 0.84 7.21
N ALA A 58 -27.08 1.53 6.25
CA ALA A 58 -28.54 1.66 6.15
C ALA A 58 -29.17 0.72 5.11
N ASP A 59 -28.40 0.35 4.08
CA ASP A 59 -28.84 -0.46 2.94
C ASP A 59 -27.64 -1.10 2.20
N ALA A 60 -27.93 -1.99 1.25
CA ALA A 60 -26.92 -2.68 0.43
C ALA A 60 -26.06 -1.72 -0.41
N GLU A 61 -26.61 -0.59 -0.86
CA GLU A 61 -25.86 0.42 -1.63
C GLU A 61 -24.77 1.06 -0.77
N THR A 62 -25.11 1.44 0.46
CA THR A 62 -24.18 2.01 1.44
C THR A 62 -23.06 1.01 1.79
N LEU A 63 -23.40 -0.27 1.90
CA LEU A 63 -22.42 -1.34 2.11
C LEU A 63 -21.46 -1.47 0.93
N GLN A 64 -21.98 -1.50 -0.30
CA GLN A 64 -21.15 -1.60 -1.50
C GLN A 64 -20.22 -0.38 -1.64
N MET A 65 -20.69 0.81 -1.28
CA MET A 65 -19.85 2.02 -1.25
C MET A 65 -18.72 1.90 -0.23
N ALA A 66 -18.99 1.37 0.97
CA ALA A 66 -17.97 1.15 2.00
C ALA A 66 -16.91 0.13 1.53
N ILE A 67 -17.34 -0.98 0.91
CA ILE A 67 -16.43 -1.97 0.32
C ILE A 67 -15.55 -1.32 -0.76
N ASN A 68 -16.14 -0.55 -1.67
CA ASN A 68 -15.39 0.11 -2.74
C ASN A 68 -14.39 1.12 -2.19
N LYS A 69 -14.77 1.92 -1.17
CA LYS A 69 -13.87 2.83 -0.46
C LYS A 69 -12.70 2.05 0.15
N ALA A 70 -12.98 0.97 0.87
CA ALA A 70 -11.97 0.17 1.55
C ALA A 70 -11.00 -0.46 0.56
N GLN A 71 -11.48 -1.03 -0.54
CA GLN A 71 -10.63 -1.57 -1.60
C GLN A 71 -9.79 -0.48 -2.27
N HIS A 72 -10.35 0.72 -2.47
CA HIS A 72 -9.59 1.86 -2.98
C HIS A 72 -8.47 2.27 -2.01
N VAL A 73 -8.76 2.36 -0.71
CA VAL A 73 -7.79 2.66 0.35
C VAL A 73 -6.71 1.58 0.44
N ARG A 74 -7.08 0.30 0.33
CA ARG A 74 -6.13 -0.82 0.27
C ARG A 74 -5.14 -0.65 -0.88
N ARG A 75 -5.64 -0.38 -2.10
CA ARG A 75 -4.80 -0.14 -3.29
C ARG A 75 -3.90 1.07 -3.11
N ALA A 76 -4.43 2.16 -2.57
CA ALA A 76 -3.67 3.38 -2.34
C ALA A 76 -2.56 3.20 -1.31
N THR A 77 -2.77 2.38 -0.28
CA THR A 77 -1.80 2.17 0.81
C THR A 77 -0.87 0.97 0.60
N GLY A 78 -1.17 0.09 -0.35
CA GLY A 78 -0.48 -1.19 -0.52
C GLY A 78 -0.75 -2.17 0.63
N ALA A 79 -1.88 -2.01 1.33
CA ALA A 79 -2.23 -2.87 2.46
C ALA A 79 -2.49 -4.31 2.01
N GLN A 80 -1.96 -5.26 2.76
CA GLN A 80 -2.13 -6.70 2.51
C GLN A 80 -3.59 -7.11 2.67
N SER A 81 -4.24 -6.53 3.68
CA SER A 81 -5.61 -6.86 4.06
C SER A 81 -6.44 -5.61 4.22
N VAL A 82 -7.73 -5.77 3.94
CA VAL A 82 -8.74 -4.74 4.19
C VAL A 82 -9.93 -5.36 4.88
N ILE A 83 -10.43 -4.66 5.89
CA ILE A 83 -11.58 -5.03 6.69
C ILE A 83 -12.57 -3.87 6.61
N VAL A 84 -13.82 -4.18 6.28
CA VAL A 84 -14.96 -3.28 6.42
C VAL A 84 -15.72 -3.73 7.66
N VAL A 85 -15.75 -2.89 8.68
CA VAL A 85 -16.49 -3.16 9.92
C VAL A 85 -17.81 -2.42 9.88
N VAL A 86 -18.90 -3.17 9.96
CA VAL A 86 -20.27 -2.65 9.89
C VAL A 86 -21.01 -2.87 11.20
N ASP A 87 -21.99 -2.00 11.48
CA ASP A 87 -22.91 -2.18 12.61
C ASP A 87 -23.93 -3.29 12.36
N ALA A 88 -24.35 -3.47 11.10
CA ALA A 88 -25.19 -4.59 10.66
C ALA A 88 -24.96 -4.91 9.17
N ILE A 89 -25.17 -6.17 8.80
CA ILE A 89 -25.21 -6.60 7.39
C ILE A 89 -26.67 -6.60 6.93
N PRO A 90 -27.04 -5.85 5.87
CA PRO A 90 -28.39 -5.86 5.32
C PRO A 90 -28.84 -7.24 4.83
N ASP A 91 -30.10 -7.61 5.06
CA ASP A 91 -30.67 -8.89 4.62
C ASP A 91 -30.65 -9.07 3.08
N ASP A 92 -30.63 -7.96 2.34
CA ASP A 92 -30.62 -7.88 0.88
C ASP A 92 -29.22 -7.63 0.29
N ALA A 93 -28.15 -7.71 1.10
CA ALA A 93 -26.78 -7.42 0.68
C ALA A 93 -26.22 -8.37 -0.40
N GLY A 94 -26.87 -9.50 -0.65
CA GLY A 94 -26.39 -10.51 -1.60
C GLY A 94 -25.13 -11.23 -1.10
N GLU A 95 -24.32 -11.71 -2.02
CA GLU A 95 -23.05 -12.37 -1.70
C GLU A 95 -21.97 -11.32 -1.44
N LEU A 96 -21.34 -11.38 -0.25
CA LEU A 96 -20.29 -10.45 0.14
C LEU A 96 -18.91 -10.99 -0.23
N PRO A 97 -17.94 -10.10 -0.55
CA PRO A 97 -16.57 -10.52 -0.78
C PRO A 97 -16.02 -11.24 0.47
N ALA A 98 -15.59 -12.49 0.29
CA ALA A 98 -15.06 -13.30 1.36
C ALA A 98 -13.90 -12.57 2.06
N GLY A 99 -13.88 -12.65 3.40
CA GLY A 99 -12.81 -12.10 4.20
C GLY A 99 -12.71 -10.57 4.24
N THR A 100 -13.70 -9.83 3.72
CA THR A 100 -13.67 -8.36 3.61
C THR A 100 -14.61 -7.66 4.59
N VAL A 101 -15.80 -8.19 4.85
CA VAL A 101 -16.85 -7.52 5.65
C VAL A 101 -17.08 -8.27 6.96
N TYR A 102 -17.09 -7.54 8.07
CA TYR A 102 -17.22 -8.07 9.41
C TYR A 102 -18.06 -7.15 10.29
N THR A 103 -18.63 -7.68 11.36
CA THR A 103 -19.18 -6.86 12.45
C THR A 103 -18.13 -6.69 13.54
N THR A 104 -18.39 -5.82 14.51
CA THR A 104 -17.51 -5.65 15.68
C THR A 104 -17.31 -6.96 16.45
N ASP A 105 -18.33 -7.82 16.48
CA ASP A 105 -18.29 -9.10 17.22
C ASP A 105 -17.38 -10.13 16.56
N THR A 106 -17.20 -10.05 15.24
CA THR A 106 -16.32 -10.95 14.45
C THR A 106 -14.97 -10.32 14.13
N LEU A 107 -14.73 -9.06 14.50
CA LEU A 107 -13.51 -8.33 14.14
C LEU A 107 -12.26 -8.96 14.76
N ALA A 108 -12.33 -9.39 16.02
CA ALA A 108 -11.18 -9.99 16.69
C ALA A 108 -10.71 -11.26 15.97
N GLU A 109 -11.65 -12.14 15.59
CA GLU A 109 -11.37 -13.36 14.81
C GLU A 109 -10.77 -13.02 13.44
N ALA A 110 -11.35 -12.04 12.73
CA ALA A 110 -10.83 -11.59 11.45
C ALA A 110 -9.38 -11.08 11.54
N VAL A 111 -9.08 -10.29 12.57
CA VAL A 111 -7.74 -9.77 12.81
C VAL A 111 -6.79 -10.92 13.18
N THR A 112 -7.19 -11.84 14.04
CA THR A 112 -6.41 -13.05 14.36
C THR A 112 -6.09 -13.85 13.10
N ASP A 113 -7.07 -14.10 12.24
CA ASP A 113 -6.89 -14.84 10.99
C ASP A 113 -5.94 -14.11 10.05
N ILE A 114 -6.11 -12.80 9.86
CA ILE A 114 -5.21 -11.98 9.05
C ILE A 114 -3.80 -12.01 9.61
N LEU A 115 -3.62 -11.97 10.93
CA LEU A 115 -2.31 -12.01 11.58
C LEU A 115 -1.66 -13.39 11.46
N ALA A 116 -2.44 -14.47 11.56
CA ALA A 116 -2.00 -15.85 11.45
C ALA A 116 -1.69 -16.28 10.01
N GLN A 117 -2.28 -15.63 9.00
CA GLN A 117 -1.90 -15.85 7.60
C GLN A 117 -0.39 -15.66 7.44
N PRO A 118 0.29 -16.41 6.56
CA PRO A 118 1.68 -16.11 6.25
C PRO A 118 1.80 -14.65 5.83
N VAL A 119 2.89 -13.99 6.23
CA VAL A 119 3.18 -12.64 5.74
C VAL A 119 3.30 -12.75 4.23
N PHE A 120 2.28 -12.26 3.52
CA PHE A 120 2.33 -12.08 2.09
C PHE A 120 3.33 -10.96 1.81
N ARG A 121 4.57 -11.39 1.58
CA ARG A 121 5.66 -10.57 1.06
C ARG A 121 5.39 -10.43 -0.44
N GLY A 122 4.79 -9.31 -0.85
CA GLY A 122 4.87 -8.81 -2.22
C GLY A 122 4.78 -9.83 -3.36
N SER A 123 3.81 -10.73 -3.34
CA SER A 123 3.24 -11.18 -4.61
C SER A 123 1.76 -10.94 -4.53
N ALA A 124 1.26 -10.28 -5.56
CA ALA A 124 -0.14 -10.01 -5.74
C ALA A 124 -0.94 -11.31 -5.61
N ASP A 125 -1.71 -11.44 -4.54
CA ASP A 125 -3.08 -11.96 -4.69
C ASP A 125 -4.03 -10.76 -4.80
N VAL A 126 -3.68 -9.84 -5.69
CA VAL A 126 -4.65 -9.07 -6.47
C VAL A 126 -5.22 -10.10 -7.43
N GLY A 127 -6.14 -10.92 -6.91
CA GLY A 127 -6.57 -12.20 -7.47
C GLY A 127 -6.08 -12.51 -8.88
N ALA A 128 -5.04 -13.34 -8.99
CA ALA A 128 -4.63 -14.08 -10.18
C ALA A 128 -5.13 -13.56 -11.55
N ASP A 129 -4.90 -12.27 -11.87
CA ASP A 129 -4.73 -11.87 -13.26
C ASP A 129 -3.25 -12.10 -13.52
N GLU A 130 -2.93 -13.24 -14.13
CA GLU A 130 -1.56 -13.61 -14.56
C GLU A 130 -0.92 -12.56 -15.51
N ASP A 131 -1.68 -11.52 -15.86
CA ASP A 131 -1.31 -10.39 -16.73
C ASP A 131 -0.99 -9.07 -15.98
N ALA A 132 -1.07 -9.02 -14.64
CA ALA A 132 -0.81 -7.78 -13.90
C ALA A 132 0.67 -7.37 -14.00
N SER A 133 0.94 -6.21 -14.61
CA SER A 133 2.29 -5.66 -14.73
C SER A 133 2.71 -4.98 -13.41
N ILE A 134 3.85 -5.38 -12.86
CA ILE A 134 4.32 -4.99 -11.52
C ILE A 134 5.50 -4.01 -11.66
N VAL A 135 5.54 -2.95 -10.86
CA VAL A 135 6.71 -2.10 -10.71
C VAL A 135 7.32 -2.28 -9.33
N TYR A 136 8.58 -2.71 -9.28
CA TYR A 136 9.34 -2.80 -8.05
C TYR A 136 9.87 -1.43 -7.65
N VAL A 137 9.77 -1.04 -6.38
CA VAL A 137 10.11 0.29 -5.88
C VAL A 137 11.11 0.21 -4.72
N ALA A 138 12.36 0.59 -4.99
CA ALA A 138 13.42 0.75 -3.99
C ALA A 138 13.48 2.22 -3.54
N MET A 139 13.15 2.47 -2.27
CA MET A 139 13.12 3.83 -1.71
C MET A 139 13.53 3.83 -0.24
N PRO A 140 14.17 4.91 0.27
CA PRO A 140 14.54 5.02 1.67
C PRO A 140 13.38 4.79 2.65
N TYR A 141 13.71 4.27 3.82
CA TYR A 141 12.75 4.09 4.93
C TYR A 141 13.02 5.09 6.04
N ARG A 142 12.78 6.39 5.79
CA ARG A 142 12.97 7.43 6.80
C ARG A 142 11.65 7.88 7.43
N LEU A 143 11.57 7.74 8.75
CA LEU A 143 10.47 8.27 9.57
C LEU A 143 10.33 9.79 9.33
N GLY A 144 9.19 10.19 8.78
CA GLY A 144 8.81 11.60 8.60
C GLY A 144 9.02 12.20 7.21
N PHE A 145 9.53 11.44 6.22
CA PHE A 145 9.83 11.99 4.88
C PHE A 145 9.14 11.28 3.70
N ASP A 146 8.73 10.01 3.83
CA ASP A 146 8.53 9.16 2.64
C ASP A 146 7.10 8.72 2.30
N GLU A 147 6.09 8.88 3.16
CA GLU A 147 4.76 8.34 2.84
C GLU A 147 4.06 9.09 1.70
N ALA A 148 4.04 10.44 1.72
CA ALA A 148 3.41 11.22 0.65
C ALA A 148 4.10 11.01 -0.72
N TYR A 149 5.40 10.74 -0.69
CA TYR A 149 6.23 10.57 -1.85
C TYR A 149 6.07 9.16 -2.46
N TYR A 150 6.14 8.12 -1.63
CA TYR A 150 5.78 6.75 -2.01
C TYR A 150 4.35 6.68 -2.56
N LEU A 151 3.38 7.32 -1.90
CA LEU A 151 2.00 7.40 -2.40
C LEU A 151 1.91 8.10 -3.76
N GLY A 152 2.83 9.03 -4.07
CA GLY A 152 2.94 9.64 -5.39
C GLY A 152 3.42 8.67 -6.47
N VAL A 153 4.37 7.80 -6.14
CA VAL A 153 4.83 6.72 -7.03
C VAL A 153 3.70 5.71 -7.27
N VAL A 154 2.99 5.33 -6.21
CA VAL A 154 1.81 4.44 -6.29
C VAL A 154 0.72 5.02 -7.17
N ASP A 155 0.37 6.30 -7.00
CA ASP A 155 -0.62 6.98 -7.84
C ASP A 155 -0.20 7.00 -9.33
N ALA A 156 1.07 7.29 -9.61
CA ALA A 156 1.59 7.25 -10.97
C ALA A 156 1.55 5.83 -11.58
N ALA A 157 1.90 4.80 -10.81
CA ALA A 157 1.85 3.41 -11.24
C ALA A 157 0.41 2.98 -11.56
N ILE A 158 -0.54 3.28 -10.68
CA ILE A 158 -1.97 3.00 -10.90
C ILE A 158 -2.48 3.66 -12.18
N LYS A 159 -2.12 4.92 -12.44
CA LYS A 159 -2.49 5.64 -13.67
C LYS A 159 -1.88 5.03 -14.94
N ALA A 160 -0.75 4.33 -14.82
CA ALA A 160 -0.12 3.60 -15.91
C ALA A 160 -0.64 2.15 -16.04
N GLY A 161 -1.48 1.68 -15.12
CA GLY A 161 -1.97 0.29 -15.10
C GLY A 161 -1.01 -0.70 -14.43
N LEU A 162 -0.10 -0.22 -13.59
CA LEU A 162 0.87 -1.03 -12.85
C LEU A 162 0.45 -1.23 -11.39
N VAL A 163 0.88 -2.34 -10.82
CA VAL A 163 0.84 -2.62 -9.37
C VAL A 163 2.21 -2.33 -8.77
N VAL A 164 2.27 -1.65 -7.63
CA VAL A 164 3.54 -1.39 -6.94
C VAL A 164 3.90 -2.55 -6.02
N ASP A 165 5.11 -3.07 -6.17
CA ASP A 165 5.77 -3.91 -5.18
C ASP A 165 6.87 -3.12 -4.46
N ARG A 166 6.85 -3.16 -3.14
CA ARG A 166 7.86 -2.52 -2.29
C ARG A 166 8.10 -3.41 -1.06
N PRO A 167 9.29 -4.02 -0.91
CA PRO A 167 9.58 -4.90 0.21
C PRO A 167 9.64 -4.07 1.48
N LEU A 168 8.82 -4.43 2.49
CA LEU A 168 8.84 -3.79 3.80
C LEU A 168 10.22 -3.89 4.43
N ARG A 169 10.65 -2.84 5.15
CA ARG A 169 11.94 -2.82 5.85
C ARG A 169 12.10 -4.05 6.75
N SER A 170 12.96 -4.99 6.36
CA SER A 170 13.40 -6.09 7.20
C SER A 170 14.41 -5.60 8.25
N LEU A 171 14.44 -6.23 9.43
CA LEU A 171 15.51 -6.05 10.41
C LEU A 171 16.76 -6.86 10.07
N ASP A 172 16.64 -7.82 9.15
CA ASP A 172 17.72 -8.71 8.71
C ASP A 172 17.98 -8.53 7.20
N LEU A 173 19.22 -8.18 6.85
CA LEU A 173 19.60 -7.76 5.50
C LEU A 173 19.85 -8.94 4.54
N GLU A 174 20.19 -10.12 5.07
CA GLU A 174 20.45 -11.31 4.23
C GLU A 174 19.14 -11.90 3.69
N ASP A 175 18.11 -12.02 4.55
CA ASP A 175 16.75 -12.41 4.13
C ASP A 175 16.14 -11.41 3.13
N ASP A 176 16.56 -10.14 3.19
CA ASP A 176 16.08 -9.07 2.31
C ASP A 176 16.59 -9.24 0.87
N ALA A 177 17.81 -9.78 0.68
CA ALA A 177 18.42 -9.89 -0.64
C ALA A 177 17.71 -10.90 -1.55
N ASP A 178 17.36 -12.08 -1.02
CA ASP A 178 16.65 -13.11 -1.80
C ASP A 178 15.23 -12.65 -2.17
N ILE A 179 14.54 -11.97 -1.26
CA ILE A 179 13.21 -11.40 -1.50
C ILE A 179 13.29 -10.32 -2.59
N VAL A 180 14.26 -9.41 -2.48
CA VAL A 180 14.47 -8.35 -3.46
C VAL A 180 14.78 -8.96 -4.82
N ALA A 181 15.66 -9.97 -4.89
CA ALA A 181 15.98 -10.65 -6.13
C ALA A 181 14.75 -11.31 -6.78
N GLU A 182 13.91 -11.98 -5.99
CA GLU A 182 12.66 -12.57 -6.45
C GLU A 182 11.65 -11.50 -6.96
N SER A 183 11.44 -10.45 -6.17
CA SER A 183 10.58 -9.32 -6.56
C SER A 183 11.05 -8.65 -7.85
N VAL A 184 12.35 -8.39 -7.99
CA VAL A 184 12.93 -7.80 -9.19
C VAL A 184 12.80 -8.75 -10.38
N ALA A 185 13.00 -10.06 -10.20
CA ALA A 185 12.83 -11.04 -11.28
C ALA A 185 11.40 -11.04 -11.83
N ASN A 186 10.40 -10.91 -10.95
CA ASN A 186 8.98 -10.97 -11.30
C ASN A 186 8.37 -9.63 -11.73
N CYS A 187 9.06 -8.51 -11.54
CA CYS A 187 8.52 -7.20 -11.94
C CYS A 187 8.64 -6.90 -13.44
N THR A 188 7.80 -5.99 -13.94
CA THR A 188 7.86 -5.42 -15.29
C THR A 188 8.93 -4.33 -15.40
N GLY A 189 9.16 -3.57 -14.32
CA GLY A 189 10.15 -2.50 -14.28
C GLY A 189 10.45 -2.09 -12.85
N VAL A 190 11.50 -1.28 -12.71
CA VAL A 190 12.06 -0.91 -11.41
C VAL A 190 12.12 0.60 -11.26
N VAL A 191 11.79 1.10 -10.07
CA VAL A 191 11.99 2.49 -9.65
C VAL A 191 12.96 2.51 -8.48
N ILE A 192 13.98 3.37 -8.55
CA ILE A 192 14.98 3.48 -7.49
C ILE A 192 15.13 4.95 -7.10
N ASP A 193 14.82 5.28 -5.85
CA ASP A 193 15.04 6.61 -5.31
C ASP A 193 16.38 6.71 -4.57
N HIS A 194 17.32 7.41 -5.18
CA HIS A 194 18.67 7.65 -4.66
C HIS A 194 18.74 8.79 -3.63
N SER A 195 17.60 9.42 -3.31
CA SER A 195 17.54 10.55 -2.40
C SER A 195 18.05 10.18 -1.00
N GLY A 196 19.10 10.86 -0.54
CA GLY A 196 19.60 10.73 0.81
C GLY A 196 20.59 9.60 1.06
N SER A 197 21.08 8.91 0.03
CA SER A 197 22.18 7.94 0.11
C SER A 197 21.95 6.81 1.12
N ASP A 198 20.86 6.05 0.96
CA ASP A 198 20.51 4.91 1.80
C ASP A 198 21.23 3.63 1.34
N ASP A 199 21.96 2.96 2.25
CA ASP A 199 22.75 1.77 1.92
C ASP A 199 21.89 0.56 1.54
N MET A 200 20.65 0.48 2.06
CA MET A 200 19.69 -0.56 1.66
C MET A 200 19.29 -0.35 0.19
N VAL A 201 18.98 0.88 -0.20
CA VAL A 201 18.63 1.20 -1.60
C VAL A 201 19.80 0.89 -2.54
N LYS A 202 21.05 1.16 -2.12
CA LYS A 202 22.23 0.79 -2.91
C LYS A 202 22.39 -0.73 -3.06
N ALA A 203 22.10 -1.50 -2.01
CA ALA A 203 22.12 -2.96 -2.08
C ALA A 203 21.05 -3.48 -3.05
N GLN A 204 19.84 -2.91 -3.01
CA GLN A 204 18.77 -3.24 -3.95
C GLN A 204 19.12 -2.85 -5.39
N GLN A 205 19.76 -1.70 -5.61
CA GLN A 205 20.28 -1.28 -6.92
C GLN A 205 21.29 -2.29 -7.48
N ALA A 206 22.18 -2.83 -6.64
CA ALA A 206 23.15 -3.82 -7.10
C ALA A 206 22.47 -5.08 -7.66
N ILE A 207 21.41 -5.56 -7.00
CA ILE A 207 20.59 -6.68 -7.49
C ILE A 207 19.89 -6.31 -8.80
N VAL A 208 19.33 -5.11 -8.90
CA VAL A 208 18.64 -4.64 -10.12
C VAL A 208 19.60 -4.55 -11.30
N ASN A 209 20.83 -4.09 -11.07
CA ASN A 209 21.88 -4.00 -12.10
C ASN A 209 22.29 -5.36 -12.69
N GLU A 210 21.97 -6.46 -12.01
CA GLU A 210 22.20 -7.82 -12.51
C GLU A 210 21.05 -8.31 -13.43
N THR A 211 20.06 -7.45 -13.71
CA THR A 211 18.88 -7.77 -14.52
C THR A 211 18.72 -6.82 -15.71
N ASP A 212 18.06 -7.29 -16.76
CA ASP A 212 17.72 -6.46 -17.95
C ASP A 212 16.39 -5.70 -17.78
N LYS A 213 15.94 -5.47 -16.54
CA LYS A 213 14.66 -4.78 -16.29
C LYS A 213 14.80 -3.29 -16.62
N PRO A 214 13.77 -2.65 -17.18
CA PRO A 214 13.79 -1.20 -17.36
C PRO A 214 13.79 -0.52 -15.98
N VAL A 215 14.68 0.47 -15.81
CA VAL A 215 14.89 1.16 -14.54
C VAL A 215 14.57 2.64 -14.69
N VAL A 216 13.82 3.18 -13.73
CA VAL A 216 13.62 4.62 -13.55
C VAL A 216 14.34 5.04 -12.29
N ASN A 217 15.44 5.77 -12.48
CA ASN A 217 16.20 6.33 -11.38
C ASN A 217 15.59 7.67 -10.98
N ILE A 218 15.35 7.86 -9.70
CA ILE A 218 14.86 9.12 -9.14
C ILE A 218 15.91 9.70 -8.20
N THR A 219 16.15 11.01 -8.29
CA THR A 219 17.07 11.71 -7.40
C THR A 219 16.59 13.12 -7.08
N ARG A 220 16.83 13.56 -5.84
CA ARG A 220 16.60 14.93 -5.38
C ARG A 220 17.77 15.88 -5.68
N ASP A 221 18.98 15.35 -5.69
CA ASP A 221 20.24 16.08 -5.89
C ASP A 221 20.88 15.69 -7.24
N ASP A 222 22.09 16.16 -7.51
CA ASP A 222 22.81 15.79 -8.74
C ASP A 222 22.87 14.26 -8.89
N PRO A 223 22.52 13.71 -10.08
CA PRO A 223 22.54 12.28 -10.30
C PRO A 223 23.95 11.72 -10.09
N PRO A 224 24.10 10.53 -9.49
CA PRO A 224 25.36 9.81 -9.55
C PRO A 224 25.83 9.69 -11.01
N GLU A 225 27.14 9.89 -11.27
CA GLU A 225 27.70 9.93 -12.64
C GLU A 225 27.47 8.63 -13.45
N GLU A 226 27.07 7.54 -12.78
CA GLU A 226 26.95 6.19 -13.35
C GLU A 226 25.50 5.74 -13.62
N LEU A 227 24.50 6.63 -13.53
CA LEU A 227 23.10 6.25 -13.77
C LEU A 227 22.58 6.69 -15.15
N ASP A 228 22.07 5.72 -15.92
CA ASP A 228 21.27 5.96 -17.12
C ASP A 228 19.79 6.26 -16.75
N ASP A 229 19.08 7.00 -17.62
CA ASP A 229 17.64 7.33 -17.53
C ASP A 229 17.16 7.89 -16.17
N VAL A 230 17.77 9.00 -15.73
CA VAL A 230 17.48 9.63 -14.44
C VAL A 230 16.39 10.72 -14.51
N ILE A 231 15.37 10.55 -13.67
CA ILE A 231 14.38 11.56 -13.35
C ILE A 231 14.82 12.36 -12.11
N THR A 232 15.42 13.52 -12.33
CA THR A 232 15.70 14.48 -11.24
C THR A 232 14.42 15.23 -10.85
N TYR A 233 14.15 15.39 -9.55
CA TYR A 233 13.00 16.13 -9.02
C TYR A 233 13.37 17.07 -7.87
N SER A 234 12.49 18.04 -7.60
CA SER A 234 12.62 18.97 -6.47
C SER A 234 11.38 18.85 -5.58
N LEU A 235 11.55 18.96 -4.26
CA LEU A 235 10.46 18.86 -3.26
C LEU A 235 9.27 19.79 -3.55
N ASN A 236 9.50 20.92 -4.22
CA ASN A 236 8.45 21.89 -4.55
C ASN A 236 7.63 21.49 -5.81
N LYS A 237 7.90 20.33 -6.41
CA LYS A 237 7.32 19.90 -7.71
C LYS A 237 6.95 18.41 -7.74
N VAL A 238 6.39 17.88 -6.65
CA VAL A 238 5.94 16.47 -6.58
C VAL A 238 4.94 16.12 -7.68
N ASP A 239 4.05 17.04 -8.06
CA ASP A 239 3.09 16.80 -9.15
C ASP A 239 3.78 16.62 -10.52
N ALA A 240 4.84 17.39 -10.79
CA ALA A 240 5.62 17.25 -12.02
C ALA A 240 6.44 15.95 -12.07
N LEU A 241 6.82 15.41 -10.91
CA LEU A 241 7.42 14.08 -10.84
C LEU A 241 6.39 13.00 -11.20
N ARG A 242 5.16 13.09 -10.68
CA ARG A 242 4.11 12.10 -10.97
C ARG A 242 3.82 11.98 -12.46
N ASP A 243 3.64 13.09 -13.15
CA ASP A 243 3.36 13.07 -14.59
C ASP A 243 4.53 12.41 -15.37
N ARG A 244 5.78 12.73 -14.99
CA ARG A 244 6.97 12.10 -15.58
C ARG A 244 7.06 10.60 -15.27
N LEU A 245 6.66 10.18 -14.07
CA LEU A 245 6.60 8.77 -13.70
C LEU A 245 5.53 8.02 -14.48
N VAL A 246 4.34 8.61 -14.69
CA VAL A 246 3.30 8.00 -15.53
C VAL A 246 3.81 7.75 -16.94
N ASP A 247 4.50 8.72 -17.55
CA ASP A 247 5.06 8.57 -18.89
C ASP A 247 6.17 7.51 -18.93
N ALA A 248 7.05 7.51 -17.93
CA ALA A 248 8.10 6.49 -17.81
C ALA A 248 7.54 5.08 -17.63
N PHE A 249 6.50 4.93 -16.81
CA PHE A 249 5.79 3.66 -16.61
C PHE A 249 5.08 3.17 -17.87
N LYS A 250 4.47 4.07 -18.64
CA LYS A 250 3.91 3.71 -19.94
C LYS A 250 4.99 3.28 -20.93
N ALA A 251 6.17 3.89 -20.88
CA ALA A 251 7.30 3.46 -21.70
C ALA A 251 7.85 2.08 -21.30
N MET A 252 7.80 1.72 -20.01
CA MET A 252 8.16 0.36 -19.54
C MET A 252 7.22 -0.73 -20.07
N LEU A 253 5.97 -0.38 -20.37
CA LEU A 253 4.94 -1.30 -20.86
C LEU A 253 4.91 -1.44 -22.39
N ALA A 254 5.67 -0.63 -23.13
CA ALA A 254 5.64 -0.53 -24.58
C ALA A 254 6.65 -1.46 -25.26
#